data_AF-A0A2G9NGL7-F1
#
_entry.id   AF-A0A2G9NGL7-F1
#
_cell.length_a   1.000
_cell.length_b   1.000
_cell.length_c   1.000
_cell.angle_alpha   90.00
_cell.angle_beta   90.00
_cell.angle_gamma   90.00
#
_symmetry.space_group_name_H-M   'P 1'
#
loop_
_entity.id
_entity.type
_entity.pdbx_description
1 polymer ?
#
loop_
_entity_poly.entity_id
_entity_poly.type
_entity_poly.pdbx_seq_one_letter_code
_entity_poly.pdbx_strand_id
1 'polypeptide(L)'
;MKIAFILLGVLTLFVALTFLKGVFQFYRDANLHKLLRWFFSIGFGYLIIFIISLFWFFDILNYNFGDLLVIYSFIVAFQTILLFVLMYLINNGRGLLYFLFIYLLSIISLFFSFLFFSFFLLLISFFLSLLLTFGLIFVYDNFKREGYLLGAYSCISLILILTLGIGEILTVAIISILLFFAFIFFFIRNLRNFDIVLRKKKKKDILKENSNFFTFVKYSIFIMIIVSIVLVSTITVHELGHVSFSIYFGCDYKTILFSEGTYPHTEVSCDNDLRVPIITLGGIILPLFIALFFFFMGKIILRDIGTLIVGFNLIASYKDLIQLGVTPGLNLAVLILGMVILTMGIIFLGRSSVDELIFLEDDGGNSNLRKNISSVLNNDSLHGEKNVTRKFIK
;
A
#
# COMPACT_ATOMS: atom_id res chain seq x y z
N MET A 1 -18.86 25.59 17.14
CA MET A 1 -17.84 25.88 16.11
C MET A 1 -16.66 26.69 16.67
N LYS A 2 -16.85 27.88 17.28
CA LYS A 2 -15.76 28.70 17.85
C LYS A 2 -14.80 27.97 18.79
N ILE A 3 -15.33 27.14 19.71
CA ILE A 3 -14.51 26.31 20.63
C ILE A 3 -13.58 25.37 19.86
N ALA A 4 -14.06 24.78 18.77
CA ALA A 4 -13.27 23.87 17.94
C ALA A 4 -12.14 24.61 17.20
N PHE A 5 -12.35 25.86 16.77
CA PHE A 5 -11.28 26.69 16.20
C PHE A 5 -10.21 27.06 17.22
N ILE A 6 -10.60 27.42 18.46
CA ILE A 6 -9.63 27.63 19.54
C ILE A 6 -8.84 26.36 19.79
N LEU A 7 -9.51 25.21 19.89
CA LEU A 7 -8.84 23.93 20.14
C LEU A 7 -7.85 23.59 19.01
N LEU A 8 -8.26 23.75 17.75
CA LEU A 8 -7.39 23.59 16.59
C LEU A 8 -6.18 24.53 16.65
N GLY A 9 -6.41 25.80 16.97
CA GLY A 9 -5.36 26.81 17.12
C GLY A 9 -4.36 26.46 18.21
N VAL A 10 -4.84 26.08 19.40
CA VAL A 10 -3.99 25.69 20.52
C VAL A 10 -3.14 24.46 20.17
N LEU A 11 -3.73 23.43 19.55
CA LEU A 11 -3.02 22.22 19.15
C LEU A 11 -1.94 22.50 18.08
N THR A 12 -2.28 23.27 17.05
CA THR A 12 -1.33 23.64 15.98
C THR A 12 -0.18 24.49 16.52
N LEU A 13 -0.45 25.39 17.47
CA LEU A 13 0.57 26.14 18.18
C LEU A 13 1.49 25.23 18.99
N PHE A 14 0.96 24.24 19.72
CA PHE A 14 1.78 23.27 20.45
C PHE A 14 2.70 22.47 19.54
N VAL A 15 2.22 22.05 18.37
CA VAL A 15 3.06 21.38 17.35
C VAL A 15 4.19 22.31 16.89
N ALA A 16 3.87 23.57 16.53
CA ALA A 16 4.86 24.55 16.09
C ALA A 16 5.91 24.84 17.17
N LEU A 17 5.49 25.04 18.43
CA LEU A 17 6.39 25.27 19.56
C LEU A 17 7.30 24.06 19.84
N THR A 18 6.80 22.83 19.65
CA THR A 18 7.59 21.61 19.84
C THR A 18 8.69 21.51 18.79
N PHE A 19 8.41 21.84 17.53
CA PHE A 19 9.45 21.94 16.50
C PHE A 19 10.47 23.03 16.79
N LEU A 20 10.00 24.23 17.19
CA LEU A 20 10.88 25.34 17.54
C LEU A 20 11.83 24.96 18.70
N LYS A 21 11.29 24.33 19.74
CA LYS A 21 12.09 23.79 20.86
C LYS A 21 13.12 22.77 20.37
N GLY A 22 12.73 21.85 19.48
CA GLY A 22 13.66 20.89 18.87
C GLY A 22 14.81 21.58 18.14
N VAL A 23 14.52 22.62 17.35
CA VAL A 23 15.52 23.42 16.65
C VAL A 23 16.52 24.04 17.63
N PHE A 24 16.04 24.70 18.69
CA PHE A 24 16.94 25.27 19.71
C PHE A 24 17.77 24.22 20.44
N GLN A 25 17.16 23.08 20.77
CA GLN A 25 17.83 22.01 21.52
C GLN A 25 19.00 21.39 20.76
N PHE A 26 18.89 21.23 19.43
CA PHE A 26 19.91 20.58 18.60
C PHE A 26 20.73 21.55 17.74
N TYR A 27 20.58 22.87 17.93
CA TYR A 27 21.24 23.89 17.08
C TYR A 27 22.78 23.75 17.06
N ARG A 28 23.39 23.30 18.16
CA ARG A 28 24.85 23.15 18.28
C ARG A 28 25.41 21.93 17.52
N ASP A 29 24.57 20.99 17.12
CA ASP A 29 25.03 19.72 16.55
C ASP A 29 25.02 19.79 15.01
N ALA A 30 26.21 19.87 14.41
CA ALA A 30 26.38 20.13 12.98
C ALA A 30 25.71 19.07 12.08
N ASN A 31 25.64 17.81 12.55
CA ASN A 31 24.98 16.73 11.82
C ASN A 31 23.46 16.89 11.82
N LEU A 32 22.89 17.29 12.96
CA LEU A 32 21.45 17.49 13.12
C LEU A 32 20.98 18.82 12.52
N HIS A 33 21.87 19.78 12.31
CA HIS A 33 21.51 21.08 11.77
C HIS A 33 20.77 21.01 10.41
N LYS A 34 21.15 20.06 9.54
CA LYS A 34 20.43 19.82 8.27
C LYS A 34 19.00 19.30 8.49
N LEU A 35 18.80 18.41 9.46
CA LEU A 35 17.49 17.87 9.83
C LEU A 35 16.60 18.95 10.46
N LEU A 36 17.19 19.83 11.29
CA LEU A 36 16.46 20.91 11.96
C LEU A 36 15.80 21.89 11.00
N ARG A 37 16.42 22.17 9.84
CA ARG A 37 15.83 23.06 8.83
C ARG A 37 14.50 22.53 8.31
N TRP A 38 14.40 21.21 8.13
CA TRP A 38 13.17 20.57 7.69
C TRP A 38 12.10 20.59 8.79
N PHE A 39 12.48 20.38 10.05
CA PHE A 39 11.55 20.53 11.17
C PHE A 39 10.99 21.93 11.33
N PHE A 40 11.84 22.95 11.18
CA PHE A 40 11.39 24.33 11.20
C PHE A 40 10.34 24.58 10.12
N SER A 41 10.52 24.00 8.93
CA SER A 41 9.58 24.14 7.82
C SER A 41 8.21 23.50 8.14
N ILE A 42 8.17 22.31 8.76
CA ILE A 42 6.91 21.70 9.23
C ILE A 42 6.25 22.60 10.27
N GLY A 43 7.00 23.06 11.28
CA GLY A 43 6.49 23.93 12.32
C GLY A 43 5.89 25.23 11.79
N PHE A 44 6.50 25.80 10.74
CA PHE A 44 5.97 26.98 10.07
C PHE A 44 4.63 26.72 9.36
N GLY A 45 4.46 25.57 8.71
CA GLY A 45 3.17 25.17 8.13
C GLY A 45 2.05 25.12 9.18
N TYR A 46 2.34 24.58 10.37
CA TYR A 46 1.38 24.55 11.47
C TYR A 46 1.07 25.93 12.06
N LEU A 47 2.04 26.85 12.04
CA LEU A 47 1.83 28.24 12.45
C LEU A 47 0.85 28.96 11.50
N ILE A 48 0.85 28.62 10.21
CA ILE A 48 -0.15 29.13 9.25
C ILE A 48 -1.56 28.68 9.66
N ILE A 49 -1.76 27.40 9.99
CA ILE A 49 -3.08 26.91 10.46
C ILE A 49 -3.49 27.64 11.73
N PHE A 50 -2.56 27.86 12.65
CA PHE A 50 -2.83 28.61 13.88
C PHE A 50 -3.37 30.01 13.57
N ILE A 51 -2.70 30.79 12.71
CA ILE A 51 -3.15 32.14 12.33
C ILE A 51 -4.54 32.10 11.69
N ILE A 52 -4.76 31.18 10.74
CA ILE A 52 -6.04 31.06 10.04
C ILE A 52 -7.16 30.65 11.02
N SER A 53 -6.87 29.76 11.98
CA SER A 53 -7.82 29.36 13.00
C SER A 53 -8.22 30.52 13.93
N LEU A 54 -7.29 31.43 14.23
CA LEU A 54 -7.60 32.66 14.97
C LEU A 54 -8.48 33.60 14.14
N PHE A 55 -8.22 33.75 12.85
CA PHE A 55 -9.06 34.56 11.97
C PHE A 55 -10.49 34.03 11.86
N TRP A 56 -10.69 32.71 11.79
CA TRP A 56 -12.02 32.11 11.88
C TRP A 56 -12.65 32.25 13.27
N PHE A 57 -11.86 32.22 14.34
CA PHE A 57 -12.39 32.39 15.70
C PHE A 57 -12.93 33.81 15.95
N PHE A 58 -12.22 34.83 15.48
CA PHE A 58 -12.60 36.24 15.58
C PHE A 58 -13.58 36.70 14.50
N ASP A 59 -14.09 35.78 13.67
CA ASP A 59 -14.97 36.07 12.52
C ASP A 59 -14.38 37.11 11.55
N ILE A 60 -13.05 37.22 11.48
CA ILE A 60 -12.34 38.07 10.49
C ILE A 60 -12.46 37.46 9.09
N LEU A 61 -12.45 36.13 9.03
CA LEU A 61 -12.71 35.35 7.82
C LEU A 61 -13.99 34.52 8.02
N ASN A 62 -14.84 34.47 6.99
CA ASN A 62 -15.96 33.53 6.97
C ASN A 62 -15.45 32.11 6.81
N TYR A 63 -15.83 31.22 7.72
CA TYR A 63 -15.46 29.82 7.63
C TYR A 63 -16.11 29.15 6.42
N ASN A 64 -15.27 28.57 5.56
CA ASN A 64 -15.69 27.65 4.52
C ASN A 64 -15.00 26.31 4.75
N PHE A 65 -15.79 25.25 4.75
CA PHE A 65 -15.32 23.88 4.86
C PHE A 65 -14.24 23.54 3.81
N GLY A 66 -14.45 23.98 2.56
CA GLY A 66 -13.53 23.70 1.45
C GLY A 66 -12.16 24.32 1.69
N ASP A 67 -12.11 25.54 2.23
CA ASP A 67 -10.85 26.24 2.52
C ASP A 67 -10.03 25.48 3.57
N LEU A 68 -10.69 25.03 4.66
CA LEU A 68 -10.03 24.22 5.68
C LEU A 68 -9.51 22.90 5.10
N LEU A 69 -10.31 22.19 4.31
CA LEU A 69 -9.90 20.93 3.66
C LEU A 69 -8.66 21.15 2.80
N VAL A 70 -8.65 22.20 1.98
CA VAL A 70 -7.54 22.53 1.09
C VAL A 70 -6.28 22.85 1.89
N ILE A 71 -6.35 23.82 2.81
CA ILE A 71 -5.20 24.24 3.63
C ILE A 71 -4.64 23.05 4.41
N TYR A 72 -5.51 22.28 5.04
CA TYR A 72 -5.10 21.12 5.83
C TYR A 72 -4.47 20.04 4.96
N SER A 73 -5.04 19.74 3.78
CA SER A 73 -4.49 18.75 2.85
C SER A 73 -3.08 19.11 2.37
N PHE A 74 -2.83 20.39 2.05
CA PHE A 74 -1.50 20.84 1.64
C PHE A 74 -0.48 20.74 2.76
N ILE A 75 -0.87 21.07 3.99
CA ILE A 75 0.05 21.02 5.13
C ILE A 75 0.38 19.57 5.50
N VAL A 76 -0.61 18.67 5.47
CA VAL A 76 -0.37 17.23 5.67
C VAL A 76 0.49 16.65 4.53
N ALA A 77 0.26 17.03 3.27
CA ALA A 77 1.10 16.63 2.15
C ALA A 77 2.55 17.09 2.32
N PHE A 78 2.74 18.37 2.63
CA PHE A 78 4.05 18.95 2.89
C PHE A 78 4.76 18.27 4.06
N GLN A 79 4.06 18.05 5.17
CA GLN A 79 4.55 17.30 6.32
C GLN A 79 5.01 15.90 5.90
N THR A 80 4.19 15.15 5.16
CA THR A 80 4.53 13.79 4.73
C THR A 80 5.77 13.76 3.85
N ILE A 81 5.90 14.70 2.90
CA ILE A 81 7.12 14.84 2.07
C ILE A 81 8.34 15.08 2.96
N LEU A 82 8.24 15.99 3.93
CA LEU A 82 9.35 16.32 4.82
C LEU A 82 9.72 15.18 5.76
N LEU A 83 8.75 14.40 6.24
CA LEU A 83 9.01 13.17 7.00
C LEU A 83 9.74 12.13 6.15
N PHE A 84 9.39 12.00 4.86
CA PHE A 84 10.14 11.13 3.93
C PHE A 84 11.57 11.60 3.72
N VAL A 85 11.78 12.89 3.48
CA VAL A 85 13.13 13.47 3.35
C VAL A 85 13.94 13.22 4.62
N LEU A 86 13.33 13.40 5.79
CA LEU A 86 13.95 13.14 7.07
C LEU A 86 14.34 11.67 7.23
N MET A 87 13.43 10.75 6.91
CA MET A 87 13.71 9.31 6.93
C MET A 87 14.76 8.90 5.90
N TYR A 88 14.78 9.54 4.74
CA TYR A 88 15.81 9.34 3.73
C TYR A 88 17.18 9.82 4.23
N LEU A 89 17.28 10.98 4.88
CA LEU A 89 18.52 11.45 5.48
C LEU A 89 19.01 10.53 6.61
N ILE A 90 18.08 9.90 7.32
CA ILE A 90 18.36 8.94 8.41
C ILE A 90 18.81 7.58 7.86
N ASN A 91 18.20 7.09 6.79
CA ASN A 91 18.46 5.74 6.25
C ASN A 91 19.48 5.71 5.12
N ASN A 92 19.64 6.82 4.40
CA ASN A 92 20.37 6.92 3.14
C ASN A 92 19.94 5.86 2.09
N GLY A 93 18.74 5.30 2.24
CA GLY A 93 18.21 4.25 1.38
C GLY A 93 17.51 4.84 0.16
N ARG A 94 18.05 4.57 -1.04
CA ARG A 94 17.44 5.02 -2.32
C ARG A 94 15.98 4.52 -2.49
N GLY A 95 15.63 3.40 -1.85
CA GLY A 95 14.28 2.85 -1.80
C GLY A 95 13.21 3.89 -1.44
N LEU A 96 13.47 4.73 -0.44
CA LEU A 96 12.53 5.75 0.04
C LEU A 96 12.22 6.84 -1.00
N LEU A 97 13.18 7.13 -1.89
CA LEU A 97 12.99 8.11 -2.96
C LEU A 97 12.01 7.62 -4.02
N TYR A 98 11.93 6.31 -4.28
CA TYR A 98 10.97 5.77 -5.23
C TYR A 98 9.52 5.93 -4.75
N PHE A 99 9.24 5.73 -3.45
CA PHE A 99 7.91 6.00 -2.89
C PHE A 99 7.55 7.47 -2.97
N LEU A 100 8.50 8.35 -2.67
CA LEU A 100 8.30 9.78 -2.78
C LEU A 100 8.01 10.18 -4.24
N PHE A 101 8.70 9.58 -5.20
CA PHE A 101 8.46 9.80 -6.62
C PHE A 101 7.07 9.32 -7.05
N ILE A 102 6.66 8.10 -6.64
CA ILE A 102 5.32 7.57 -6.90
C ILE A 102 4.24 8.48 -6.30
N TYR A 103 4.49 9.00 -5.09
CA TYR A 103 3.61 9.97 -4.44
C TYR A 103 3.48 11.28 -5.22
N LEU A 104 4.59 11.83 -5.73
CA LEU A 104 4.55 13.03 -6.56
C LEU A 104 3.79 12.77 -7.87
N LEU A 105 3.97 11.60 -8.47
CA LEU A 105 3.25 11.20 -9.68
C LEU A 105 1.74 11.07 -9.41
N SER A 106 1.35 10.50 -8.26
CA SER A 106 -0.07 10.38 -7.90
C SER A 106 -0.72 11.74 -7.68
N ILE A 107 -0.01 12.70 -7.07
CA ILE A 107 -0.50 14.10 -6.97
C ILE A 107 -0.78 14.69 -8.35
N ILE A 108 0.13 14.52 -9.31
CA ILE A 108 -0.03 15.04 -10.68
C ILE A 108 -1.21 14.38 -11.41
N SER A 109 -1.51 13.12 -11.12
CA SER A 109 -2.60 12.40 -11.78
C SER A 109 -4.01 12.83 -11.36
N LEU A 110 -4.15 13.62 -10.28
CA LEU A 110 -5.44 13.88 -9.62
C LEU A 110 -6.12 15.20 -10.01
N PHE A 111 -5.68 15.87 -11.07
CA PHE A 111 -6.22 17.18 -11.50
C PHE A 111 -7.61 17.15 -12.19
N PHE A 112 -8.51 16.24 -11.80
CA PHE A 112 -9.85 16.14 -12.41
C PHE A 112 -10.94 16.93 -11.66
N SER A 113 -10.82 17.15 -10.34
CA SER A 113 -11.67 18.11 -9.62
C SER A 113 -10.98 18.63 -8.34
N PHE A 114 -11.23 19.89 -7.97
CA PHE A 114 -10.55 20.55 -6.86
C PHE A 114 -10.86 19.95 -5.47
N LEU A 115 -12.13 19.63 -5.16
CA LEU A 115 -12.50 19.06 -3.86
C LEU A 115 -12.06 17.60 -3.73
N PHE A 116 -12.26 16.79 -4.78
CA PHE A 116 -11.74 15.42 -4.78
C PHE A 116 -10.22 15.41 -4.70
N PHE A 117 -9.54 16.36 -5.34
CA PHE A 117 -8.08 16.50 -5.25
C PHE A 117 -7.59 16.65 -3.80
N SER A 118 -8.14 17.59 -3.02
CA SER A 118 -7.72 17.77 -1.62
C SER A 118 -8.01 16.54 -0.74
N PHE A 119 -9.14 15.87 -0.97
CA PHE A 119 -9.48 14.64 -0.25
C PHE A 119 -8.54 13.48 -0.59
N PHE A 120 -8.28 13.24 -1.88
CA PHE A 120 -7.33 12.23 -2.33
C PHE A 120 -5.91 12.55 -1.87
N LEU A 121 -5.51 13.83 -1.88
CA LEU A 121 -4.22 14.27 -1.37
C LEU A 121 -4.04 13.88 0.09
N LEU A 122 -5.03 14.14 0.95
CA LEU A 122 -5.03 13.70 2.35
C LEU A 122 -4.92 12.18 2.47
N LEU A 123 -5.78 11.45 1.77
CA LEU A 123 -5.82 9.99 1.82
C LEU A 123 -4.46 9.38 1.47
N ILE A 124 -3.88 9.80 0.35
CA ILE A 124 -2.57 9.32 -0.09
C ILE A 124 -1.49 9.74 0.91
N SER A 125 -1.51 10.96 1.46
CA SER A 125 -0.54 11.40 2.47
C SER A 125 -0.54 10.55 3.74
N PHE A 126 -1.71 10.12 4.21
CA PHE A 126 -1.81 9.24 5.37
C PHE A 126 -1.38 7.80 5.04
N PHE A 127 -1.75 7.27 3.87
CA PHE A 127 -1.22 5.97 3.42
C PHE A 127 0.31 5.98 3.33
N LEU A 128 0.89 7.07 2.84
CA LEU A 128 2.34 7.19 2.74
C LEU A 128 3.01 7.30 4.12
N SER A 129 2.39 8.00 5.07
CA SER A 129 2.84 8.04 6.47
C SER A 129 2.72 6.68 7.16
N LEU A 130 1.71 5.88 6.81
CA LEU A 130 1.62 4.50 7.25
C LEU A 130 2.77 3.65 6.71
N LEU A 131 3.20 3.86 5.45
CA LEU A 131 4.39 3.19 4.91
C LEU A 131 5.68 3.58 5.65
N LEU A 132 5.83 4.85 6.04
CA LEU A 132 6.98 5.27 6.87
C LEU A 132 7.03 4.58 8.22
N THR A 133 5.86 4.23 8.77
CA THR A 133 5.77 3.54 10.05
C THR A 133 6.50 2.19 9.99
N PHE A 134 6.35 1.43 8.91
CA PHE A 134 7.08 0.19 8.73
C PHE A 134 8.59 0.42 8.65
N GLY A 135 9.03 1.50 7.98
CA GLY A 135 10.42 1.92 7.97
C GLY A 135 10.97 2.18 9.38
N LEU A 136 10.23 2.91 10.22
CA LEU A 136 10.63 3.19 11.59
C LEU A 136 10.64 1.93 12.48
N ILE A 137 9.60 1.09 12.40
CA ILE A 137 9.45 -0.09 13.27
C ILE A 137 10.49 -1.17 12.94
N PHE A 138 10.69 -1.46 11.65
CA PHE A 138 11.51 -2.60 11.24
C PHE A 138 12.98 -2.26 11.03
N VAL A 139 13.32 -1.02 10.67
CA VAL A 139 14.72 -0.64 10.38
C VAL A 139 15.43 -0.07 11.61
N TYR A 140 14.68 0.46 12.59
CA TYR A 140 15.24 1.18 13.72
C TYR A 140 14.64 0.74 15.07
N ASP A 141 15.31 -0.18 15.75
CA ASP A 141 14.89 -0.66 17.08
C ASP A 141 14.63 0.47 18.08
N ASN A 142 15.45 1.52 18.05
CA ASN A 142 15.34 2.66 18.94
C ASN A 142 14.13 3.57 18.66
N PHE A 143 13.50 3.44 17.48
CA PHE A 143 12.36 4.25 17.05
C PHE A 143 11.06 3.45 16.91
N LYS A 144 11.00 2.22 17.45
CA LYS A 144 9.80 1.38 17.39
C LYS A 144 8.58 2.08 17.99
N ARG A 145 8.74 2.75 19.13
CA ARG A 145 7.66 3.48 19.81
C ARG A 145 7.10 4.61 18.94
N GLU A 146 7.98 5.38 18.33
CA GLU A 146 7.65 6.49 17.43
C GLU A 146 6.98 5.97 16.16
N GLY A 147 7.47 4.84 15.64
CA GLY A 147 6.82 4.11 14.57
C GLY A 147 5.36 3.77 14.91
N TYR A 148 5.10 3.14 16.06
CA TYR A 148 3.71 2.83 16.47
C TYR A 148 2.84 4.08 16.62
N LEU A 149 3.38 5.19 17.12
CA LEU A 149 2.65 6.46 17.21
C LEU A 149 2.32 7.05 15.84
N LEU A 150 3.27 7.01 14.89
CA LEU A 150 3.03 7.44 13.50
C LEU A 150 2.00 6.53 12.81
N GLY A 151 2.04 5.23 13.11
CA GLY A 151 1.06 4.26 12.63
C GLY A 151 -0.34 4.55 13.16
N ALA A 152 -0.46 4.79 14.47
CA ALA A 152 -1.72 5.17 15.10
C ALA A 152 -2.27 6.48 14.51
N TYR A 153 -1.42 7.50 14.35
CA TYR A 153 -1.76 8.74 13.66
C TYR A 153 -2.32 8.47 12.25
N SER A 154 -1.63 7.67 11.45
CA SER A 154 -2.02 7.42 10.06
C SER A 154 -3.30 6.58 9.95
N CYS A 155 -3.41 5.50 10.73
CA CYS A 155 -4.58 4.61 10.73
C CYS A 155 -5.84 5.31 11.25
N ILE A 156 -5.77 6.00 12.39
CA ILE A 156 -6.94 6.68 12.96
C ILE A 156 -7.39 7.81 12.03
N SER A 157 -6.46 8.57 11.44
CA SER A 157 -6.80 9.63 10.48
C SER A 157 -7.47 9.07 9.22
N LEU A 158 -6.97 7.95 8.67
CA LEU A 158 -7.60 7.28 7.54
C LEU A 158 -9.02 6.80 7.88
N ILE A 159 -9.21 6.16 9.03
CA ILE A 159 -10.53 5.69 9.47
C ILE A 159 -11.48 6.88 9.59
N LEU A 160 -11.08 7.97 10.25
CA LEU A 160 -11.92 9.15 10.43
C LEU A 160 -12.31 9.80 9.11
N ILE A 161 -11.38 9.90 8.16
CA ILE A 161 -11.64 10.45 6.82
C ILE A 161 -12.64 9.60 6.04
N LEU A 162 -12.52 8.28 6.14
CA LEU A 162 -13.40 7.33 5.45
C LEU A 162 -14.79 7.24 6.09
N THR A 163 -14.91 7.39 7.41
CA THR A 163 -16.19 7.22 8.12
C THR A 163 -17.00 8.50 8.28
N LEU A 164 -16.35 9.62 8.62
CA LEU A 164 -17.05 10.90 8.82
C LEU A 164 -17.32 11.65 7.51
N GLY A 165 -16.70 11.19 6.42
CA GLY A 165 -16.82 11.78 5.10
C GLY A 165 -16.25 13.20 5.03
N ILE A 166 -16.62 13.92 3.97
CA ILE A 166 -16.06 15.24 3.68
C ILE A 166 -16.50 16.22 4.78
N GLY A 167 -17.79 16.30 5.16
CA GLY A 167 -18.35 17.39 5.97
C GLY A 167 -17.76 17.65 7.38
N GLU A 168 -17.03 16.70 7.98
CA GLU A 168 -16.49 16.84 9.34
C GLU A 168 -14.95 17.01 9.41
N ILE A 169 -14.32 17.61 8.39
CA ILE A 169 -12.86 17.80 8.34
C ILE A 169 -12.27 18.49 9.58
N LEU A 170 -13.04 19.36 10.25
CA LEU A 170 -12.59 20.04 11.46
C LEU A 170 -12.31 19.04 12.59
N THR A 171 -13.20 18.07 12.78
CA THR A 171 -13.05 16.99 13.78
C THR A 171 -11.86 16.11 13.43
N VAL A 172 -11.76 15.71 12.15
CA VAL A 172 -10.61 14.94 11.62
C VAL A 172 -9.31 15.68 11.92
N ALA A 173 -9.19 16.95 11.54
CA ALA A 173 -7.99 17.75 11.73
C ALA A 173 -7.58 17.85 13.19
N ILE A 174 -8.51 18.10 14.11
CA ILE A 174 -8.22 18.19 15.55
C ILE A 174 -7.63 16.87 16.08
N ILE A 175 -8.27 15.73 15.78
CA ILE A 175 -7.83 14.42 16.27
C ILE A 175 -6.48 14.05 15.65
N SER A 176 -6.35 14.21 14.33
CA SER A 176 -5.11 13.93 13.61
C SER A 176 -3.94 14.78 14.12
N ILE A 177 -4.15 16.08 14.39
CA ILE A 177 -3.11 16.98 14.90
C ILE A 177 -2.70 16.61 16.32
N LEU A 178 -3.64 16.19 17.17
CA LEU A 178 -3.33 15.70 18.51
C LEU A 178 -2.45 14.45 18.48
N LEU A 179 -2.78 13.48 17.62
CA LEU A 179 -1.98 12.27 17.44
C LEU A 179 -0.60 12.60 16.84
N PHE A 180 -0.55 13.53 15.89
CA PHE A 180 0.72 13.98 15.31
C PHE A 180 1.60 14.70 16.32
N PHE A 181 1.02 15.54 17.19
CA PHE A 181 1.73 16.19 18.29
C PHE A 181 2.38 15.16 19.20
N ALA A 182 1.64 14.11 19.60
CA ALA A 182 2.19 13.04 20.41
C ALA A 182 3.38 12.37 19.71
N PHE A 183 3.25 12.01 18.44
CA PHE A 183 4.35 11.45 17.65
C PHE A 183 5.58 12.36 17.64
N ILE A 184 5.44 13.63 17.27
CA ILE A 184 6.56 14.58 17.16
C ILE A 184 7.23 14.84 18.50
N PHE A 185 6.46 14.94 19.57
CA PHE A 185 7.00 15.14 20.91
C PHE A 185 7.97 14.02 21.30
N PHE A 186 7.57 12.75 21.10
CA PHE A 186 8.45 11.61 21.38
C PHE A 186 9.60 11.52 20.37
N PHE A 187 9.34 11.79 19.09
CA PHE A 187 10.36 11.76 18.04
C PHE A 187 11.51 12.74 18.30
N ILE A 188 11.19 14.01 18.61
CA ILE A 188 12.19 15.04 18.93
C ILE A 188 12.97 14.70 20.20
N ARG A 189 12.30 14.14 21.22
CA ARG A 189 12.97 13.70 22.45
C ARG A 189 14.01 12.62 22.17
N ASN A 190 13.69 11.66 21.30
CA ASN A 190 14.55 10.51 20.99
C ASN A 190 15.59 10.77 19.91
N LEU A 191 15.50 11.88 19.16
CA LEU A 191 16.50 12.31 18.19
C LEU A 191 17.91 12.46 18.78
N ARG A 192 18.06 12.76 20.07
CA ARG A 192 19.38 12.83 20.72
C ARG A 192 20.14 11.50 20.69
N ASN A 193 19.42 10.38 20.73
CA ASN A 193 20.01 9.05 20.73
C ASN A 193 20.49 8.63 19.33
N PHE A 194 20.16 9.40 18.30
CA PHE A 194 20.44 9.09 16.91
C PHE A 194 21.93 9.16 16.56
N ASP A 195 22.67 10.17 17.06
CA ASP A 195 24.08 10.41 16.70
C ASP A 195 25.02 9.26 17.16
N ILE A 196 24.65 8.56 18.24
CA ILE A 196 25.37 7.39 18.76
C ILE A 196 25.23 6.19 17.81
N VAL A 197 24.11 6.07 17.11
CA VAL A 197 23.76 4.91 16.28
C VAL A 197 24.38 5.02 14.88
N LEU A 198 24.35 6.21 14.26
CA LEU A 198 24.95 6.47 12.94
C LEU A 198 26.44 6.11 12.89
N ARG A 199 27.20 6.42 13.96
CA ARG A 199 28.64 6.09 14.05
C ARG A 199 28.89 4.58 14.14
N LYS A 200 27.97 3.81 14.72
CA LYS A 200 28.08 2.35 14.83
C LYS A 200 27.63 1.63 13.54
N LYS A 201 26.57 2.09 12.89
CA LYS A 201 26.00 1.48 11.66
C LYS A 201 26.92 1.60 10.45
N LYS A 202 27.62 2.73 10.29
CA LYS A 202 28.56 2.94 9.17
C LYS A 202 29.71 1.90 9.10
N LYS A 203 29.98 1.21 10.21
CA LYS A 203 30.99 0.14 10.30
C LYS A 203 30.43 -1.27 10.05
N LYS A 204 29.11 -1.46 10.09
CA LYS A 204 28.44 -2.77 9.92
C LYS A 204 27.70 -2.90 8.58
N ASP A 205 27.20 -1.79 8.02
CA ASP A 205 26.32 -1.78 6.83
C ASP A 205 27.04 -1.83 5.46
N ILE A 206 28.38 -1.82 5.39
CA ILE A 206 29.11 -2.10 4.13
C ILE A 206 28.98 -3.58 3.74
N LEU A 207 28.64 -4.44 4.70
CA LEU A 207 28.39 -5.86 4.48
C LEU A 207 26.89 -6.15 4.63
N LYS A 208 26.19 -6.02 3.50
CA LYS A 208 25.21 -7.04 3.08
C LYS A 208 23.91 -7.10 3.91
N GLU A 209 22.98 -6.18 3.65
CA GLU A 209 21.56 -6.49 3.83
C GLU A 209 20.72 -5.69 2.84
N ASN A 210 20.15 -6.38 1.85
CA ASN A 210 19.03 -5.86 1.10
C ASN A 210 17.91 -5.59 2.11
N SER A 211 17.50 -4.33 2.26
CA SER A 211 16.49 -3.96 3.26
C SER A 211 15.20 -4.75 3.01
N ASN A 212 14.77 -5.57 3.98
CA ASN A 212 13.54 -6.38 3.94
C ASN A 212 12.30 -5.57 3.48
N PHE A 213 12.27 -4.26 3.76
CA PHE A 213 11.22 -3.35 3.33
C PHE A 213 11.16 -3.16 1.80
N PHE A 214 12.30 -2.99 1.14
CA PHE A 214 12.32 -2.80 -0.32
C PHE A 214 11.88 -4.09 -1.03
N THR A 215 12.32 -5.22 -0.50
CA THR A 215 11.87 -6.55 -0.90
C THR A 215 10.34 -6.67 -0.75
N PHE A 216 9.78 -6.30 0.42
CA PHE A 216 8.34 -6.28 0.66
C PHE A 216 7.56 -5.42 -0.35
N VAL A 217 8.07 -4.24 -0.69
CA VAL A 217 7.38 -3.36 -1.66
C VAL A 217 7.49 -3.88 -3.07
N LYS A 218 8.65 -4.36 -3.49
CA LYS A 218 8.81 -5.01 -4.80
C LYS A 218 7.77 -6.11 -4.97
N TYR A 219 7.58 -6.94 -3.95
CA TYR A 219 6.56 -7.99 -3.95
C TYR A 219 5.13 -7.44 -3.94
N SER A 220 4.86 -6.42 -3.13
CA SER A 220 3.53 -5.82 -3.07
C SER A 220 3.12 -5.20 -4.41
N ILE A 221 4.03 -4.50 -5.09
CA ILE A 221 3.80 -3.94 -6.45
C ILE A 221 3.56 -5.07 -7.44
N PHE A 222 4.38 -6.12 -7.41
CA PHE A 222 4.20 -7.29 -8.28
C PHE A 222 2.81 -7.93 -8.09
N ILE A 223 2.43 -8.21 -6.85
CA ILE A 223 1.12 -8.79 -6.51
C ILE A 223 -0.01 -7.87 -6.98
N MET A 224 0.07 -6.55 -6.73
CA MET A 224 -0.96 -5.60 -7.18
C MET A 224 -1.13 -5.61 -8.70
N ILE A 225 -0.02 -5.62 -9.46
CA ILE A 225 -0.07 -5.67 -10.93
C ILE A 225 -0.72 -6.96 -11.40
N ILE A 226 -0.29 -8.11 -10.88
CA ILE A 226 -0.85 -9.41 -11.27
C ILE A 226 -2.33 -9.50 -10.92
N VAL A 227 -2.72 -9.13 -9.69
CA VAL A 227 -4.12 -9.14 -9.26
C VAL A 227 -4.98 -8.22 -10.15
N SER A 228 -4.48 -7.04 -10.52
CA SER A 228 -5.20 -6.11 -11.41
C SER A 228 -5.38 -6.67 -12.81
N ILE A 229 -4.33 -7.30 -13.38
CA ILE A 229 -4.41 -7.95 -14.69
C ILE A 229 -5.42 -9.10 -14.64
N VAL A 230 -5.39 -9.93 -13.59
CA VAL A 230 -6.32 -11.04 -13.42
C VAL A 230 -7.75 -10.52 -13.28
N LEU A 231 -7.99 -9.48 -12.46
CA LEU A 231 -9.30 -8.84 -12.32
C LEU A 231 -9.88 -8.41 -13.67
N VAL A 232 -9.14 -7.60 -14.44
CA VAL A 232 -9.59 -7.08 -15.74
C VAL A 232 -9.82 -8.23 -16.72
N SER A 233 -8.93 -9.23 -16.73
CA SER A 233 -9.07 -10.41 -17.59
C SER A 233 -10.31 -11.23 -17.23
N THR A 234 -10.57 -11.46 -15.94
CA THR A 234 -11.75 -12.21 -15.48
C THR A 234 -13.04 -11.52 -15.86
N ILE A 235 -13.15 -10.20 -15.65
CA ILE A 235 -14.33 -9.43 -16.07
C ILE A 235 -14.51 -9.52 -17.59
N THR A 236 -13.42 -9.37 -18.35
CA THR A 236 -13.48 -9.46 -19.82
C THR A 236 -13.97 -10.83 -20.28
N VAL A 237 -13.43 -11.91 -19.70
CA VAL A 237 -13.88 -13.29 -20.03
C VAL A 237 -15.32 -13.52 -19.60
N HIS A 238 -15.74 -12.98 -18.46
CA HIS A 238 -17.11 -13.09 -17.97
C HIS A 238 -18.10 -12.46 -18.97
N GLU A 239 -17.85 -11.23 -19.41
CA GLU A 239 -18.68 -10.58 -20.44
C GLU A 239 -18.62 -11.33 -21.78
N LEU A 240 -17.44 -11.82 -22.19
CA LEU A 240 -17.31 -12.66 -23.39
C LEU A 240 -18.09 -13.97 -23.29
N GLY A 241 -18.33 -14.49 -22.07
CA GLY A 241 -19.19 -15.64 -21.83
C GLY A 241 -20.64 -15.35 -22.23
N HIS A 242 -21.20 -14.22 -21.79
CA HIS A 242 -22.54 -13.79 -22.21
C HIS A 242 -22.62 -13.60 -23.72
N VAL A 243 -21.63 -12.93 -24.32
CA VAL A 243 -21.57 -12.71 -25.77
C VAL A 243 -21.53 -14.03 -26.54
N SER A 244 -20.66 -14.96 -26.14
CA SER A 244 -20.48 -16.25 -26.82
C SER A 244 -21.76 -17.07 -26.81
N PHE A 245 -22.45 -17.12 -25.66
CA PHE A 245 -23.72 -17.83 -25.55
C PHE A 245 -24.84 -17.12 -26.32
N SER A 246 -24.87 -15.79 -26.33
CA SER A 246 -25.85 -15.01 -27.11
C SER A 246 -25.73 -15.30 -28.61
N ILE A 247 -24.50 -15.29 -29.14
CA ILE A 247 -24.22 -15.64 -30.55
C ILE A 247 -24.67 -17.07 -30.85
N TYR A 248 -24.36 -18.03 -29.97
CA TYR A 248 -24.74 -19.43 -30.15
C TYR A 248 -26.27 -19.62 -30.24
N PHE A 249 -27.04 -18.84 -29.48
CA PHE A 249 -28.50 -18.88 -29.48
C PHE A 249 -29.16 -17.92 -30.48
N GLY A 250 -28.38 -17.19 -31.28
CA GLY A 250 -28.89 -16.25 -32.28
C GLY A 250 -29.60 -15.04 -31.67
N CYS A 251 -29.17 -14.58 -30.49
CA CYS A 251 -29.69 -13.37 -29.87
C CYS A 251 -28.85 -12.14 -30.24
N ASP A 252 -29.49 -10.97 -30.26
CA ASP A 252 -28.79 -9.70 -30.39
C ASP A 252 -28.09 -9.35 -29.09
N TYR A 253 -26.88 -8.80 -29.20
CA TYR A 253 -26.07 -8.44 -28.04
C TYR A 253 -25.38 -7.09 -28.24
N LYS A 254 -25.21 -6.37 -27.13
CA LYS A 254 -24.44 -5.13 -27.07
C LYS A 254 -23.61 -5.13 -25.81
N THR A 255 -22.30 -5.24 -25.97
CA THR A 255 -21.37 -5.15 -24.84
C THR A 255 -21.06 -3.69 -24.55
N ILE A 256 -21.33 -3.25 -23.32
CA ILE A 256 -21.01 -1.91 -22.84
C ILE A 256 -19.80 -2.04 -21.91
N LEU A 257 -18.61 -1.89 -22.50
CA LEU A 257 -17.35 -1.84 -21.77
C LEU A 257 -17.05 -0.38 -21.41
N PHE A 258 -17.01 -0.07 -20.12
CA PHE A 258 -16.54 1.22 -19.57
C PHE A 258 -17.32 2.45 -20.05
N SER A 259 -18.66 2.41 -20.05
CA SER A 259 -19.44 3.66 -20.19
C SER A 259 -19.44 4.45 -18.87
N GLU A 260 -19.48 5.78 -18.97
CA GLU A 260 -19.38 6.67 -17.81
C GLU A 260 -20.40 6.29 -16.72
N GLY A 261 -19.89 5.92 -15.53
CA GLY A 261 -20.70 5.66 -14.35
C GLY A 261 -21.40 4.30 -14.31
N THR A 262 -21.21 3.40 -15.29
CA THR A 262 -21.78 2.05 -15.22
C THR A 262 -20.72 0.96 -15.16
N TYR A 263 -21.02 -0.09 -14.40
CA TYR A 263 -20.22 -1.31 -14.35
C TYR A 263 -20.27 -2.00 -15.72
N PRO A 264 -19.17 -2.58 -16.23
CA PRO A 264 -19.18 -3.35 -17.48
C PRO A 264 -20.32 -4.36 -17.49
N HIS A 265 -21.08 -4.40 -18.57
CA HIS A 265 -22.20 -5.33 -18.72
C HIS A 265 -22.50 -5.58 -20.19
N THR A 266 -23.13 -6.71 -20.45
CA THR A 266 -23.64 -7.08 -21.76
C THR A 266 -25.16 -7.01 -21.76
N GLU A 267 -25.72 -6.16 -22.61
CA GLU A 267 -27.15 -6.13 -22.90
C GLU A 267 -27.47 -7.22 -23.93
N VAL A 268 -28.42 -8.10 -23.61
CA VAL A 268 -28.83 -9.20 -24.49
C VAL A 268 -30.32 -9.07 -24.78
N SER A 269 -30.68 -9.10 -26.06
CA SER A 269 -32.08 -9.11 -26.52
C SER A 269 -32.35 -10.42 -27.26
N CYS A 270 -33.25 -11.23 -26.72
CA CYS A 270 -33.67 -12.50 -27.28
C CYS A 270 -35.19 -12.49 -27.45
N ASP A 271 -35.69 -13.04 -28.57
CA ASP A 271 -37.14 -13.22 -28.79
C ASP A 271 -37.80 -14.23 -27.83
N ASN A 272 -37.00 -15.01 -27.09
CA ASN A 272 -37.48 -16.06 -26.22
C ASN A 272 -36.81 -16.00 -24.83
N ASP A 273 -37.59 -15.64 -23.81
CA ASP A 273 -37.16 -15.47 -22.43
C ASP A 273 -36.54 -16.74 -21.81
N LEU A 274 -36.89 -17.93 -22.32
CA LEU A 274 -36.35 -19.20 -21.81
C LEU A 274 -34.83 -19.35 -22.04
N ARG A 275 -34.24 -18.56 -22.94
CA ARG A 275 -32.80 -18.62 -23.26
C ARG A 275 -31.96 -17.71 -22.35
N VAL A 276 -32.57 -16.71 -21.73
CA VAL A 276 -31.88 -15.70 -20.91
C VAL A 276 -31.09 -16.34 -19.76
N PRO A 277 -31.63 -17.28 -18.97
CA PRO A 277 -30.86 -17.91 -17.89
C PRO A 277 -29.61 -18.65 -18.37
N ILE A 278 -29.66 -19.28 -19.54
CA ILE A 278 -28.53 -20.03 -20.10
C ILE A 278 -27.43 -19.06 -20.56
N ILE A 279 -27.81 -17.93 -21.15
CA ILE A 279 -26.88 -16.88 -21.55
C ILE A 279 -26.24 -16.21 -20.33
N THR A 280 -27.02 -15.94 -19.29
CA THR A 280 -26.51 -15.43 -18.00
C THR A 280 -25.52 -16.42 -17.39
N LEU A 281 -25.81 -17.71 -17.41
CA LEU A 281 -24.86 -18.73 -16.96
C LEU A 281 -23.55 -18.77 -17.78
N GLY A 282 -23.60 -18.37 -19.05
CA GLY A 282 -22.41 -18.28 -19.91
C GLY A 282 -21.30 -17.41 -19.33
N GLY A 283 -21.66 -16.27 -18.72
CA GLY A 283 -20.70 -15.38 -18.07
C GLY A 283 -20.08 -15.99 -16.82
N ILE A 284 -20.83 -16.80 -16.08
CA ILE A 284 -20.35 -17.50 -14.88
C ILE A 284 -19.46 -18.70 -15.26
N ILE A 285 -19.89 -19.51 -16.24
CA ILE A 285 -19.26 -20.79 -16.57
C ILE A 285 -17.90 -20.60 -17.24
N LEU A 286 -17.76 -19.63 -18.15
CA LEU A 286 -16.54 -19.49 -18.95
C LEU A 286 -15.29 -19.16 -18.11
N PRO A 287 -15.29 -18.16 -17.20
CA PRO A 287 -14.16 -17.92 -16.30
C PRO A 287 -13.89 -19.10 -15.35
N LEU A 288 -14.92 -19.80 -14.91
CA LEU A 288 -14.79 -21.01 -14.07
C LEU A 288 -14.07 -22.13 -14.81
N PHE A 289 -14.36 -22.32 -16.09
CA PHE A 289 -13.66 -23.30 -16.93
C PHE A 289 -12.17 -22.94 -17.10
N ILE A 290 -11.85 -21.66 -17.33
CA ILE A 290 -10.46 -21.19 -17.40
C ILE A 290 -9.75 -21.37 -16.05
N ALA A 291 -10.40 -21.03 -14.95
CA ALA A 291 -9.86 -21.23 -13.61
C ALA A 291 -9.55 -22.70 -13.34
N LEU A 292 -10.46 -23.60 -13.74
CA LEU A 292 -10.27 -25.05 -13.61
C LEU A 292 -9.08 -25.54 -14.43
N PHE A 293 -8.92 -25.03 -15.66
CA PHE A 293 -7.77 -25.32 -16.51
C PHE A 293 -6.46 -24.89 -15.83
N PHE A 294 -6.41 -23.68 -15.25
CA PHE A 294 -5.25 -23.18 -14.52
C PHE A 294 -4.97 -23.98 -13.25
N PHE A 295 -6.01 -24.44 -12.56
CA PHE A 295 -5.87 -25.24 -11.35
C PHE A 295 -5.24 -26.62 -11.63
N PHE A 296 -5.65 -27.29 -12.71
CA PHE A 296 -5.15 -28.63 -13.03
C PHE A 296 -3.84 -28.63 -13.83
N MET A 297 -3.72 -27.78 -14.85
CA MET A 297 -2.55 -27.75 -15.71
C MET A 297 -1.42 -26.89 -15.14
N GLY A 298 -1.77 -25.97 -14.25
CA GLY A 298 -0.84 -25.01 -13.67
C GLY A 298 0.08 -25.62 -12.62
N LYS A 299 1.32 -25.10 -12.61
CA LYS A 299 2.21 -25.14 -11.43
C LYS A 299 1.66 -24.19 -10.35
N ILE A 300 2.38 -24.09 -9.23
CA ILE A 300 1.95 -23.36 -8.01
C ILE A 300 1.35 -21.97 -8.34
N ILE A 301 2.07 -21.10 -9.06
CA ILE A 301 1.59 -19.75 -9.38
C ILE A 301 0.32 -19.75 -10.24
N LEU A 302 0.24 -20.63 -11.24
CA LEU A 302 -0.96 -20.71 -12.09
C LEU A 302 -2.19 -21.18 -11.30
N ARG A 303 -2.00 -22.06 -10.31
CA ARG A 303 -3.09 -22.47 -9.40
C ARG A 303 -3.57 -21.30 -8.53
N ASP A 304 -2.65 -20.46 -8.07
CA ASP A 304 -2.97 -19.25 -7.30
C ASP A 304 -3.75 -18.25 -8.17
N ILE A 305 -3.34 -18.06 -9.44
CA ILE A 305 -4.09 -17.26 -10.41
C ILE A 305 -5.49 -17.86 -10.66
N GLY A 306 -5.61 -19.17 -10.82
CA GLY A 306 -6.91 -19.85 -10.93
C GLY A 306 -7.82 -19.56 -9.75
N THR A 307 -7.27 -19.55 -8.53
CA THR A 307 -8.00 -19.20 -7.30
C THR A 307 -8.49 -17.75 -7.32
N LEU A 308 -7.66 -16.81 -7.80
CA LEU A 308 -8.07 -15.41 -7.99
C LEU A 308 -9.20 -15.27 -9.01
N ILE A 309 -9.15 -16.01 -10.14
CA ILE A 309 -10.21 -16.01 -11.16
C ILE A 309 -11.53 -16.49 -10.56
N VAL A 310 -11.54 -17.55 -9.75
CA VAL A 310 -12.75 -18.02 -9.06
C VAL A 310 -13.31 -16.93 -8.14
N GLY A 311 -12.46 -16.33 -7.30
CA GLY A 311 -12.88 -15.26 -6.38
C GLY A 311 -13.50 -14.06 -7.11
N PHE A 312 -12.83 -13.54 -8.14
CA PHE A 312 -13.35 -12.43 -8.94
C PHE A 312 -14.61 -12.80 -9.71
N ASN A 313 -14.70 -14.00 -10.28
CA ASN A 313 -15.88 -14.45 -11.01
C ASN A 313 -17.11 -14.52 -10.11
N LEU A 314 -16.98 -15.05 -8.89
CA LEU A 314 -18.08 -15.09 -7.92
C LEU A 314 -18.58 -13.69 -7.53
N ILE A 315 -17.66 -12.72 -7.39
CA ILE A 315 -18.01 -11.32 -7.11
C ILE A 315 -18.71 -10.68 -8.33
N ALA A 316 -18.17 -10.88 -9.54
CA ALA A 316 -18.74 -10.34 -10.77
C ALA A 316 -20.15 -10.90 -11.06
N SER A 317 -20.36 -12.18 -10.76
CA SER A 317 -21.64 -12.89 -10.95
C SER A 317 -22.77 -12.41 -10.02
N TYR A 318 -22.52 -11.46 -9.10
CA TYR A 318 -23.54 -10.99 -8.15
C TYR A 318 -24.82 -10.51 -8.84
N LYS A 319 -24.71 -9.77 -9.94
CA LYS A 319 -25.88 -9.28 -10.69
C LYS A 319 -26.57 -10.40 -11.47
N ASP A 320 -25.79 -11.29 -12.07
CA ASP A 320 -26.27 -12.46 -12.82
C ASP A 320 -27.08 -13.41 -11.96
N LEU A 321 -26.63 -13.67 -10.73
CA LEU A 321 -27.36 -14.52 -9.80
C LEU A 321 -28.73 -13.94 -9.44
N ILE A 322 -28.85 -12.61 -9.33
CA ILE A 322 -30.15 -11.95 -9.13
C ILE A 322 -31.05 -12.17 -10.35
N GLN A 323 -30.52 -12.02 -11.56
CA GLN A 323 -31.26 -12.26 -12.81
C GLN A 323 -31.71 -13.73 -12.93
N LEU A 324 -30.92 -14.67 -12.41
CA LEU A 324 -31.27 -16.09 -12.32
C LEU A 324 -32.30 -16.42 -11.23
N GLY A 325 -32.77 -15.42 -10.47
CA GLY A 325 -33.77 -15.61 -9.41
C GLY A 325 -33.18 -16.12 -8.08
N VAL A 326 -31.86 -16.04 -7.90
CA VAL A 326 -31.22 -16.39 -6.61
C VAL A 326 -31.64 -15.39 -5.54
N THR A 327 -32.00 -15.90 -4.37
CA THR A 327 -32.44 -15.06 -3.25
C THR A 327 -31.33 -14.12 -2.78
N PRO A 328 -31.65 -12.91 -2.27
CA PRO A 328 -30.64 -11.95 -1.82
C PRO A 328 -29.68 -12.51 -0.75
N GLY A 329 -30.18 -13.37 0.15
CA GLY A 329 -29.36 -14.02 1.18
C GLY A 329 -28.33 -14.99 0.61
N LEU A 330 -28.72 -15.82 -0.36
CA LEU A 330 -27.78 -16.72 -1.06
C LEU A 330 -26.77 -15.93 -1.89
N ASN A 331 -27.22 -14.87 -2.57
CA ASN A 331 -26.32 -14.03 -3.37
C ASN A 331 -25.28 -13.31 -2.49
N LEU A 332 -25.68 -12.81 -1.31
CA LEU A 332 -24.75 -12.26 -0.32
C LEU A 332 -23.75 -13.31 0.17
N ALA A 333 -24.20 -14.55 0.41
CA ALA A 333 -23.30 -15.64 0.81
C ALA A 333 -22.26 -15.96 -0.29
N VAL A 334 -22.67 -15.96 -1.56
CA VAL A 334 -21.75 -16.13 -2.71
C VAL A 334 -20.74 -14.99 -2.79
N LEU A 335 -21.17 -13.74 -2.58
CA LEU A 335 -20.28 -12.58 -2.55
C LEU A 335 -19.23 -12.70 -1.43
N ILE A 336 -19.65 -13.06 -0.22
CA ILE A 336 -18.74 -13.27 0.92
C ILE A 336 -17.76 -14.41 0.61
N LEU A 337 -18.24 -15.52 0.05
CA LEU A 337 -17.40 -16.63 -0.36
C LEU A 337 -16.36 -16.19 -1.41
N GLY A 338 -16.78 -15.40 -2.41
CA GLY A 338 -15.88 -14.82 -3.41
C GLY A 338 -14.78 -13.96 -2.79
N MET A 339 -15.13 -13.12 -1.81
CA MET A 339 -14.17 -12.28 -1.08
C MET A 339 -13.17 -13.12 -0.25
N VAL A 340 -13.64 -14.20 0.39
CA VAL A 340 -12.78 -15.12 1.14
C VAL A 340 -11.80 -15.84 0.21
N ILE A 341 -12.29 -16.39 -0.91
CA ILE A 341 -11.47 -17.07 -1.93
C ILE A 341 -10.45 -16.10 -2.53
N LEU A 342 -10.87 -14.87 -2.86
CA LEU A 342 -9.99 -13.83 -3.38
C LEU A 342 -8.85 -13.52 -2.39
N THR A 343 -9.18 -13.34 -1.11
CA THR A 343 -8.18 -13.07 -0.06
C THR A 343 -7.19 -14.22 0.06
N MET A 344 -7.66 -15.47 0.03
CA MET A 344 -6.80 -16.65 0.03
C MET A 344 -5.88 -16.70 -1.20
N GLY A 345 -6.42 -16.40 -2.39
CA GLY A 345 -5.64 -16.33 -3.63
C GLY A 345 -4.52 -15.30 -3.56
N ILE A 346 -4.76 -14.12 -2.98
CA ILE A 346 -3.73 -13.08 -2.80
C ILE A 346 -2.63 -13.57 -1.84
N ILE A 347 -3.01 -14.23 -0.74
CA ILE A 347 -2.05 -14.77 0.24
C ILE A 347 -1.19 -15.87 -0.39
N PHE A 348 -1.80 -16.80 -1.13
CA PHE A 348 -1.05 -17.87 -1.80
C PHE A 348 -0.13 -17.33 -2.88
N LEU A 349 -0.60 -16.41 -3.72
CA LEU A 349 0.22 -15.74 -4.72
C LEU A 349 1.41 -15.02 -4.08
N GLY A 350 1.19 -14.34 -2.95
CA GLY A 350 2.26 -13.67 -2.22
C GLY A 350 3.32 -14.64 -1.68
N ARG A 351 2.92 -15.81 -1.20
CA ARG A 351 3.84 -16.86 -0.76
C ARG A 351 4.63 -17.48 -1.91
N SER A 352 3.94 -17.92 -2.97
CA SER A 352 4.56 -18.58 -4.11
C SER A 352 5.55 -17.68 -4.85
N SER A 353 5.26 -16.38 -4.92
CA SER A 353 6.16 -15.39 -5.50
C SER A 353 7.48 -15.24 -4.73
N VAL A 354 7.46 -15.41 -3.40
CA VAL A 354 8.67 -15.34 -2.58
C VAL A 354 9.49 -16.62 -2.72
N ASP A 355 8.83 -17.78 -2.70
CA ASP A 355 9.50 -19.09 -2.76
C ASP A 355 10.22 -19.32 -4.10
N GLU A 356 9.62 -18.93 -5.23
CA GLU A 356 10.25 -19.08 -6.55
C GLU A 356 11.51 -18.21 -6.70
N LEU A 357 11.53 -17.03 -6.07
CA LEU A 357 12.67 -16.14 -6.10
C LEU A 357 13.84 -16.65 -5.25
N ILE A 358 13.57 -17.25 -4.09
CA ILE A 358 14.61 -17.92 -3.28
C ILE A 358 15.27 -19.03 -4.10
N PHE A 359 14.46 -19.81 -4.83
CA PHE A 359 14.96 -20.89 -5.68
C PHE A 359 15.87 -20.36 -6.82
N LEU A 360 15.48 -19.25 -7.46
CA LEU A 360 16.29 -18.64 -8.53
C LEU A 360 17.60 -18.00 -8.01
N GLU A 361 17.61 -17.46 -6.79
CA GLU A 361 18.83 -16.93 -6.16
C GLU A 361 19.82 -18.05 -5.80
N ASP A 362 19.33 -19.19 -5.29
CA ASP A 362 20.16 -20.34 -4.92
C ASP A 362 20.80 -21.02 -6.15
N ASP A 363 20.07 -21.13 -7.26
CA ASP A 363 20.60 -21.72 -8.51
C ASP A 363 21.60 -20.78 -9.23
N GLY A 364 21.40 -19.46 -9.13
CA GLY A 364 22.29 -18.46 -9.72
C GLY A 364 23.62 -18.29 -8.97
N GLY A 365 23.63 -18.42 -7.65
CA GLY A 365 24.82 -18.19 -6.81
C GLY A 365 25.79 -19.38 -6.73
N ASN A 366 25.32 -20.60 -7.00
CA ASN A 366 26.09 -21.81 -6.71
C ASN A 366 26.60 -22.55 -7.96
N SER A 367 26.27 -22.12 -9.17
CA SER A 367 26.74 -22.80 -10.39
C SER A 367 28.25 -22.64 -10.63
N ASN A 368 28.85 -21.50 -10.27
CA ASN A 368 30.30 -21.29 -10.34
C ASN A 368 31.05 -21.90 -9.14
N LEU A 369 30.43 -21.94 -7.95
CA LEU A 369 31.04 -22.59 -6.79
C LEU A 369 30.99 -24.12 -6.91
N ARG A 370 29.90 -24.70 -7.44
CA ARG A 370 29.84 -26.12 -7.81
C ARG A 370 30.82 -26.47 -8.92
N LYS A 371 30.98 -25.62 -9.95
CA LYS A 371 32.01 -25.84 -10.98
C LYS A 371 33.42 -25.82 -10.39
N ASN A 372 33.74 -24.85 -9.53
CA ASN A 372 35.04 -24.76 -8.88
C ASN A 372 35.30 -25.91 -7.89
N ILE A 373 34.31 -26.34 -7.12
CA ILE A 373 34.44 -27.50 -6.22
C ILE A 373 34.58 -28.80 -7.02
N SER A 374 33.85 -28.93 -8.14
CA SER A 374 33.99 -30.10 -9.03
C SER A 374 35.33 -30.14 -9.77
N SER A 375 35.93 -28.98 -10.11
CA SER A 375 37.26 -28.93 -10.72
C SER A 375 38.38 -29.16 -9.70
N VAL A 376 38.18 -28.80 -8.43
CA VAL A 376 39.13 -29.09 -7.36
C VAL A 376 39.06 -30.58 -6.97
N LEU A 377 37.86 -31.14 -6.82
CA LEU A 377 37.69 -32.57 -6.47
C LEU A 377 38.10 -33.53 -7.59
N ASN A 378 38.02 -33.14 -8.87
CA ASN A 378 38.51 -33.97 -9.99
C ASN A 378 40.04 -33.88 -10.19
N ASN A 379 40.73 -32.91 -9.59
CA ASN A 379 42.19 -32.85 -9.65
C ASN A 379 42.88 -33.63 -8.51
N ASP A 380 42.19 -33.86 -7.40
CA ASP A 380 42.74 -34.60 -6.26
C ASP A 380 42.53 -36.13 -6.35
N SER A 381 41.72 -36.63 -7.29
CA SER A 381 41.47 -38.08 -7.44
C SER A 381 42.51 -38.84 -8.28
N LEU A 382 43.63 -38.21 -8.66
CA LEU A 382 44.69 -38.87 -9.45
C LEU A 382 46.01 -39.09 -8.71
N HIS A 383 46.17 -38.62 -7.47
CA HIS A 383 47.34 -38.93 -6.66
C HIS A 383 46.98 -39.06 -5.18
N GLY A 384 46.83 -40.29 -4.68
CA GLY A 384 46.86 -40.50 -3.24
C GLY A 384 46.14 -41.71 -2.66
N GLU A 385 45.94 -42.79 -3.41
CA GLU A 385 45.54 -44.06 -2.81
C GLU A 385 46.75 -44.69 -2.10
N LYS A 386 46.98 -44.32 -0.83
CA LYS A 386 47.68 -45.15 0.16
C LYS A 386 47.54 -44.59 1.57
N ASN A 387 46.92 -45.41 2.41
CA ASN A 387 47.08 -45.50 3.87
C ASN A 387 46.61 -44.33 4.73
N VAL A 388 45.35 -44.35 5.20
CA VAL A 388 45.05 -44.16 6.64
C VAL A 388 43.75 -44.90 6.98
N THR A 389 43.87 -46.17 7.40
CA THR A 389 42.89 -46.80 8.29
C THR A 389 43.51 -46.90 9.68
N ARG A 390 42.69 -46.55 10.69
CA ARG A 390 42.83 -46.73 12.15
C ARG A 390 43.03 -45.43 12.93
N LYS A 391 42.37 -45.45 14.10
CA LYS A 391 42.38 -44.53 15.24
C LYS A 391 41.49 -43.29 15.05
N PHE A 392 40.49 -43.00 15.89
CA PHE A 392 40.34 -43.29 17.32
C PHE A 392 38.86 -43.33 17.74
N ILE A 393 38.58 -44.26 18.65
CA ILE A 393 37.49 -44.25 19.62
C ILE A 393 37.88 -43.26 20.73
N LYS A 394 37.04 -42.26 21.01
CA LYS A 394 36.52 -41.93 22.35
C LYS A 394 35.43 -40.88 22.27
#